data_AF-A0A0M3HHP4-F1
#
_entry.id   AF-A0A0M3HHP4-F1
#
_cell.length_a   1.000
_cell.length_b   1.000
_cell.length_c   1.000
_cell.angle_alpha   90.00
_cell.angle_beta   90.00
_cell.angle_gamma   90.00
#
_symmetry.space_group_name_H-M   'P 1'
#
loop_
_entity.id
_entity.type
_entity.pdbx_description
1 polymer ?
#
loop_
_entity_poly.entity_id
_entity_poly.type
_entity_poly.pdbx_seq_one_letter_code
_entity_poly.pdbx_strand_id
1 'polypeptide(L)' 'MGKAEGERENWHGHVTAVTVAPTYRRLRLAARMMQTLEHISEM' A
#
# COMPACT_ATOMS: atom_id res chain seq x y z
N MET A 1 1.75 23.53 -25.98
CA MET A 1 1.23 23.06 -24.69
C MET A 1 2.07 21.84 -24.30
N GLY A 2 2.97 22.02 -23.34
CA GLY A 2 3.94 20.99 -22.91
C GLY A 2 3.31 20.02 -21.92
N LYS A 3 3.79 18.77 -21.91
CA LYS A 3 3.33 17.71 -21.01
C LYS A 3 3.41 18.19 -19.55
N ALA A 4 2.30 18.06 -18.82
CA ALA A 4 2.16 18.42 -17.41
C ALA A 4 2.45 17.22 -16.47
N GLU A 5 3.42 16.39 -16.84
CA GLU A 5 3.94 15.36 -15.93
C GLU A 5 5.00 16.07 -15.08
N GLY A 6 4.65 16.40 -13.83
CA GLY A 6 5.52 17.12 -12.90
C GLY A 6 6.87 16.43 -12.71
N GLU A 7 7.91 17.22 -12.46
CA GLU A 7 9.34 16.84 -12.44
C GLU A 7 9.76 15.85 -11.33
N ARG A 8 8.87 15.05 -10.76
CA ARG A 8 9.18 14.14 -9.64
C ARG A 8 8.88 12.69 -9.99
N GLU A 9 9.84 11.80 -9.71
CA GLU A 9 9.56 10.38 -9.60
C GLU A 9 8.53 10.17 -8.49
N ASN A 10 7.32 9.76 -8.87
CA ASN A 10 6.29 9.30 -7.95
C ASN A 10 6.63 7.88 -7.51
N TRP A 11 7.65 7.74 -6.65
CA TRP A 11 7.96 6.47 -6.01
C TRP A 11 6.73 5.97 -5.24
N HIS A 12 6.27 4.75 -5.57
CA HIS A 12 5.10 4.15 -4.94
C HIS A 12 5.43 2.72 -4.48
N GLY A 13 5.04 2.38 -3.25
CA GLY A 13 5.19 1.02 -2.73
C GLY A 13 4.30 0.04 -3.49
N HIS A 14 4.86 -1.08 -3.94
CA HIS A 14 4.08 -2.16 -4.55
C HIS A 14 3.99 -3.35 -3.58
N VAL A 15 2.77 -3.70 -3.19
CA VAL A 15 2.50 -4.86 -2.33
C VAL A 15 2.14 -6.06 -3.20
N THR A 16 2.99 -7.08 -3.21
CA THR A 16 2.78 -8.28 -4.03
C THR A 16 1.69 -9.19 -3.46
N ALA A 17 1.64 -9.38 -2.14
CA ALA A 17 0.61 -10.20 -1.50
C ALA A 17 0.47 -9.90 0.01
N VAL A 18 -0.76 -9.95 0.50
CA VAL A 18 -1.10 -10.02 1.93
C VAL A 18 -2.07 -11.18 2.12
N THR A 19 -1.77 -12.08 3.06
CA THR A 19 -2.61 -13.24 3.37
C THR A 19 -2.93 -13.28 4.86
N VAL A 20 -4.17 -13.65 5.18
CA VAL A 20 -4.64 -13.86 6.55
C VAL A 20 -5.18 -15.29 6.68
N ALA A 21 -4.76 -16.00 7.71
CA ALA A 21 -5.23 -17.37 7.95
C ALA A 21 -6.76 -17.40 8.15
N PRO A 22 -7.46 -18.47 7.71
CA PRO A 22 -8.92 -18.52 7.74
C PRO A 22 -9.55 -18.21 9.10
N THR A 23 -8.92 -18.68 10.18
CA THR A 23 -9.37 -18.51 11.58
C THR A 23 -9.41 -17.04 12.02
N TYR A 24 -8.65 -16.16 11.36
CA TYR A 24 -8.56 -14.72 11.69
C TYR A 24 -9.24 -13.82 10.66
N ARG A 25 -10.02 -14.39 9.73
CA ARG A 25 -10.84 -13.60 8.79
C ARG A 25 -11.92 -12.82 9.53
N ARG A 26 -12.44 -11.77 8.89
CA ARG A 26 -13.49 -10.86 9.42
C ARG A 26 -13.08 -10.03 10.64
N LEU A 27 -11.83 -10.14 11.12
CA LEU A 27 -11.24 -9.28 12.16
C LEU A 27 -10.62 -7.98 11.59
N ARG A 28 -10.76 -7.71 10.29
CA ARG A 28 -10.10 -6.61 9.56
C ARG A 28 -8.56 -6.61 9.66
N LEU A 29 -7.93 -7.76 9.92
CA LEU A 29 -6.48 -7.87 10.05
C LEU A 29 -5.73 -7.43 8.78
N ALA A 30 -6.21 -7.84 7.60
CA ALA A 30 -5.62 -7.43 6.32
C ALA A 30 -5.64 -5.90 6.12
N ALA A 31 -6.72 -5.24 6.53
CA ALA A 31 -6.82 -3.78 6.41
C ALA A 31 -5.81 -3.07 7.33
N ARG A 32 -5.64 -3.56 8.57
CA ARG A 32 -4.63 -3.03 9.49
C ARG A 32 -3.21 -3.23 8.93
N MET A 33 -2.92 -4.41 8.40
CA MET A 33 -1.63 -4.70 7.76
C MET A 33 -1.35 -3.76 6.58
N MET A 34 -2.33 -3.55 5.69
CA MET A 34 -2.18 -2.62 4.56
C MET A 34 -1.91 -1.19 5.02
N GLN A 35 -2.61 -0.72 6.05
CA GLN A 35 -2.42 0.62 6.60
C GLN A 35 -1.01 0.82 7.19
N THR A 36 -0.44 -0.23 7.80
CA THR A 36 0.96 -0.21 8.27
C THR A 36 1.94 -0.18 7.10
N LEU A 37 1.71 -0.97 6.05
CA LEU A 37 2.59 -1.01 4.88
C LEU A 37 2.59 0.32 4.11
N GLU A 38 1.43 0.96 3.99
CA GLU A 38 1.29 2.31 3.42
C GLU A 38 2.10 3.32 4.24
N HIS A 39 1.93 3.33 5.56
CA HIS A 39 2.67 4.24 6.44
C HIS A 39 4.20 4.08 6.35
N ILE A 40 4.69 2.84 6.17
CA ILE A 40 6.13 2.59 5.99
C ILE A 40 6.62 3.04 4.61
N SER A 41 5.77 2.96 3.58
CA SER A 41 6.14 3.28 2.19
C SER A 41 6.06 4.77 1.86
N GLU A 42 5.35 5.55 2.66
CA GLU A 42 5.21 7.02 2.52
C GLU A 42 6.22 7.81 3.39
N MET A 43 7.01 7.14 4.23
CA MET A 43 8.17 7.74 4.93
C MET A 43 9.36 7.91 3.98
#